data_AF-A0A1X7U584-F1
#
_entry.id   AF-A0A1X7U584-F1
#
_cell.length_a   1.000
_cell.length_b   1.000
_cell.length_c   1.000
_cell.angle_alpha   90.00
_cell.angle_beta   90.00
_cell.angle_gamma   90.00
#
_symmetry.space_group_name_H-M   'P 1'
#
loop_
_entity.id
_entity.type
_entity.pdbx_description
1 polymer ?
#
loop_
_entity_poly.entity_id
_entity_poly.type
_entity_poly.pdbx_seq_one_letter_code
_entity_poly.pdbx_strand_id
1 'polypeptide(L)'
;LLTVVTEVEMIVNLQPLSYVSQDDLEEPVTPSHLLIGRRVLSFPDTLCYDGDDEDYNATPQLLSKRMKYLNRTIDQFWSRWKG
;
A
#
# COMPACT_ATOMS: atom_id res chain seq x y z
N LEU A 1 0.93 15.53 -6.29
CA LEU A 1 0.67 14.18 -6.85
C LEU A 1 0.76 13.10 -5.78
N LEU A 2 1.74 13.16 -4.86
CA LEU A 2 1.85 12.24 -3.72
C LEU A 2 0.57 12.16 -2.88
N THR A 3 0.03 13.31 -2.44
CA THR A 3 -1.14 13.39 -1.57
C THR A 3 -2.37 12.65 -2.11
N VAL A 4 -2.76 12.91 -3.36
CA VAL A 4 -3.94 12.25 -4.00
C VAL A 4 -3.76 10.74 -4.11
N VAL A 5 -2.57 10.26 -4.49
CA VAL A 5 -2.31 8.83 -4.60
C VAL A 5 -2.38 8.16 -3.24
N THR A 6 -1.85 8.80 -2.20
CA THR A 6 -1.88 8.24 -0.84
C THR A 6 -3.29 8.27 -0.24
N GLU A 7 -4.10 9.28 -0.54
CA GLU A 7 -5.53 9.32 -0.15
C GLU A 7 -6.30 8.16 -0.78
N VAL A 8 -6.12 7.94 -2.09
CA VAL A 8 -6.75 6.83 -2.81
C VAL A 8 -6.31 5.49 -2.22
N GLU A 9 -5.01 5.32 -1.98
CA GLU A 9 -4.47 4.12 -1.34
C GLU A 9 -5.10 3.88 0.05
N MET A 10 -5.25 4.92 0.86
CA MET A 10 -5.89 4.81 2.17
C MET A 10 -7.35 4.34 2.04
N ILE A 11 -8.13 4.98 1.17
CA ILE A 11 -9.54 4.65 0.97
C ILE A 11 -9.68 3.17 0.58
N VAL A 12 -8.85 2.71 -0.38
CA VAL A 12 -8.85 1.32 -0.82
C VAL A 12 -8.44 0.38 0.32
N ASN A 13 -7.39 0.71 1.07
CA ASN A 13 -6.89 -0.10 2.18
C ASN A 13 -7.83 -0.17 3.39
N LEU A 14 -8.73 0.79 3.53
CA LEU A 14 -9.76 0.86 4.57
C LEU A 14 -11.04 0.10 4.24
N GLN A 15 -11.27 -0.15 2.95
CA GLN A 15 -12.51 -0.78 2.51
C GLN A 15 -12.53 -2.27 2.85
N PRO A 16 -13.63 -2.79 3.40
CA PRO A 16 -13.83 -4.23 3.58
C PRO A 16 -13.71 -5.01 2.27
N LEU A 17 -13.04 -6.16 2.32
CA LEU A 17 -12.96 -7.12 1.21
C LEU A 17 -14.19 -8.02 1.11
N SER A 18 -15.03 -8.03 2.14
CA SER A 18 -16.29 -8.78 2.18
C SER A 18 -17.47 -7.83 2.40
N TYR A 19 -18.66 -8.36 2.17
CA TYR A 19 -19.89 -7.73 2.66
C TYR A 19 -19.84 -7.61 4.19
N VAL A 20 -20.37 -6.51 4.72
CA VAL A 20 -20.48 -6.25 6.16
C VAL A 20 -21.94 -6.01 6.50
N SER A 21 -22.51 -6.90 7.31
CA SER A 21 -23.87 -6.80 7.86
C SER A 21 -23.85 -6.02 9.19
N GLN A 22 -24.99 -5.47 9.59
CA GLN A 22 -25.14 -4.87 10.93
C GLN A 22 -25.02 -5.89 12.08
N ASP A 23 -25.30 -7.16 11.79
CA ASP A 23 -25.20 -8.25 12.76
C ASP A 23 -23.77 -8.81 12.89
N ASP A 24 -22.84 -8.38 12.03
CA ASP A 24 -21.45 -8.83 12.07
C ASP A 24 -20.72 -8.18 13.25
N LEU A 25 -20.40 -9.00 14.25
CA LEU A 25 -19.67 -8.56 15.45
C LEU A 25 -18.15 -8.54 15.26
N GLU A 26 -17.65 -9.22 14.24
CA GLU A 26 -16.22 -9.32 13.94
C GLU A 26 -15.75 -8.16 13.07
N GLU A 27 -14.48 -7.76 13.26
CA GLU A 27 -13.89 -6.73 12.43
C GLU A 27 -13.73 -7.24 10.99
N PRO A 28 -14.22 -6.51 9.97
CA PRO A 28 -14.12 -6.97 8.60
C PRO A 28 -12.67 -6.93 8.10
N VAL A 29 -12.28 -7.96 7.35
CA VAL A 29 -10.96 -8.03 6.72
C VAL A 29 -10.85 -6.97 5.63
N THR A 30 -9.81 -6.13 5.71
CA THR A 30 -9.49 -5.08 4.72
C THR A 30 -8.15 -5.39 4.04
N PRO A 31 -7.80 -4.76 2.89
CA PRO A 31 -6.50 -4.96 2.28
C PRO A 31 -5.32 -4.65 3.21
N SER A 32 -5.43 -3.64 4.08
CA SER A 32 -4.36 -3.33 5.04
C SER A 32 -4.07 -4.47 6.02
N HIS A 33 -5.07 -5.29 6.38
CA HIS A 33 -4.86 -6.48 7.20
C HIS A 33 -3.93 -7.48 6.51
N LEU A 34 -4.01 -7.61 5.18
CA LEU A 34 -3.15 -8.52 4.42
C LEU A 34 -1.74 -7.95 4.25
N LEU A 35 -1.62 -6.63 4.11
CA LEU A 35 -0.33 -5.97 3.86
C LEU A 35 0.47 -5.71 5.15
N ILE A 36 -0.21 -5.35 6.24
CA ILE A 36 0.40 -4.83 7.48
C ILE A 36 0.01 -5.70 8.70
N GLY A 37 -0.96 -6.59 8.56
CA GLY A 37 -1.46 -7.43 9.67
C GLY A 37 -2.48 -6.72 10.57
N ARG A 38 -2.84 -5.47 10.27
CA ARG A 38 -3.81 -4.68 11.05
C ARG A 38 -4.55 -3.66 10.19
N ARG A 39 -5.64 -3.12 10.72
CA ARG A 39 -6.33 -1.98 10.11
C ARG A 39 -5.52 -0.69 10.26
N VAL A 40 -5.41 0.07 9.18
CA VAL A 40 -4.78 1.40 9.19
C VAL A 40 -5.88 2.45 9.10
N LEU A 41 -6.14 3.13 10.22
CA LEU A 41 -7.26 4.08 10.37
C LEU A 41 -6.87 5.55 10.19
N SER A 42 -5.58 5.85 10.08
CA SER A 42 -5.08 7.21 10.02
C SER A 42 -3.90 7.32 9.07
N PHE A 43 -3.69 8.53 8.55
CA PHE A 43 -2.49 8.86 7.80
C PHE A 43 -1.27 8.84 8.74
N PRO A 44 -0.08 8.43 8.26
CA PRO A 44 1.15 8.70 8.99
C PRO A 44 1.36 10.21 9.09
N ASP A 45 1.45 10.76 10.31
CA ASP A 45 1.73 12.18 10.56
C ASP A 45 3.03 12.65 9.87
N THR A 46 3.93 11.72 9.57
CA THR A 46 5.22 11.94 8.89
C THR A 46 5.08 12.42 7.46
N LEU A 47 3.97 12.15 6.78
CA LEU A 47 3.73 12.64 5.41
C LEU A 47 3.25 14.09 5.37
N CYS A 48 2.90 14.67 6.53
CA CYS A 48 2.49 16.06 6.68
C CYS A 48 3.66 17.01 6.95
N TYR A 49 4.89 16.51 7.06
CA TYR A 49 6.08 17.34 7.12
C TYR A 49 6.56 17.63 5.70
N ASP A 50 6.40 18.88 5.25
CA ASP A 50 7.15 19.52 4.14
C ASP A 50 8.66 19.63 4.49
N GLY A 51 9.24 18.60 5.09
CA GLY A 51 10.52 18.62 5.79
C GLY A 51 11.33 17.39 5.51
N ASP A 52 11.43 17.05 4.23
CA ASP A 52 12.67 16.72 3.56
C ASP A 52 12.24 16.26 2.17
N ASP A 53 12.37 17.17 1.20
CA ASP A 53 12.90 16.77 -0.10
C ASP A 53 14.30 16.19 0.20
N GLU A 54 14.35 15.00 0.79
CA GLU A 54 15.55 14.17 0.75
C GLU A 54 15.79 14.06 -0.74
N ASP A 55 16.84 14.74 -1.19
CA ASP A 55 17.28 14.83 -2.57
C ASP A 55 17.58 13.40 -3.00
N TYR A 56 16.52 12.69 -3.38
CA TYR A 56 16.51 11.28 -3.70
C TYR A 56 17.25 11.28 -5.03
N ASN A 57 18.57 11.19 -4.95
CA ASN A 57 19.48 11.18 -6.06
C ASN A 57 19.17 9.90 -6.86
N ALA A 58 18.12 10.01 -7.65
CA ALA A 58 17.44 8.94 -8.36
C ALA A 58 18.28 8.63 -9.58
N THR A 59 19.46 8.08 -9.33
CA THR A 59 20.35 7.70 -10.42
C THR A 59 19.62 6.68 -11.30
N PRO A 60 19.77 6.74 -12.63
CA PRO A 60 19.12 5.81 -13.55
C PRO A 60 19.38 4.33 -13.18
N GLN A 61 20.54 4.05 -12.59
CA GLN A 61 20.94 2.73 -12.12
C GLN A 61 20.13 2.29 -10.88
N LEU A 62 19.93 3.18 -9.90
CA LEU A 62 19.11 2.91 -8.72
C LEU A 62 17.65 2.66 -9.11
N LEU A 63 17.10 3.51 -9.98
CA LEU A 63 15.74 3.38 -10.49
C LEU A 63 15.55 2.07 -11.26
N SER A 64 16.49 1.74 -12.16
CA SER A 64 16.47 0.47 -12.90
C SER A 64 16.54 -0.75 -11.98
N LYS A 65 17.38 -0.70 -10.93
CA LYS A 65 17.50 -1.78 -9.94
C LYS A 65 16.20 -1.94 -9.15
N ARG A 66 15.60 -0.84 -8.69
CA ARG A 66 14.32 -0.84 -7.98
C ARG A 66 13.20 -1.39 -8.87
N MET A 67 13.12 -0.97 -10.13
CA MET A 67 12.13 -1.45 -11.09
C MET A 67 12.26 -2.96 -11.33
N LYS A 68 13.48 -3.47 -11.54
CA LYS A 68 13.73 -4.92 -11.68
C LYS A 68 13.31 -5.70 -10.44
N TYR A 69 13.60 -5.17 -9.25
CA TYR A 69 13.19 -5.80 -8.00
C TYR A 69 11.67 -5.87 -7.87
N LEU A 70 10.97 -4.75 -8.10
CA LEU A 70 9.50 -4.70 -8.03
C LEU A 70 8.85 -5.62 -9.04
N ASN A 71 9.30 -5.61 -10.30
CA ASN A 71 8.81 -6.52 -11.33
C ASN A 71 8.97 -7.98 -10.91
N ARG A 72 10.15 -8.37 -10.39
CA ARG A 72 10.37 -9.73 -9.89
C ARG A 72 9.43 -10.08 -8.74
N THR A 73 9.23 -9.18 -7.80
CA THR A 73 8.33 -9.40 -6.66
C THR A 73 6.89 -9.58 -7.12
N ILE A 74 6.43 -8.76 -8.07
CA ILE A 74 5.11 -8.87 -8.69
C ILE A 74 4.98 -10.18 -9.46
N ASP A 75 5.98 -10.55 -10.26
CA ASP A 75 5.99 -11.81 -11.01
C ASP A 75 5.93 -13.03 -10.08
N GLN A 76 6.70 -13.01 -8.99
CA GLN A 76 6.69 -14.07 -7.95
C GLN A 76 5.37 -14.13 -7.18
N PHE A 77 4.76 -12.97 -6.94
CA PHE A 77 3.43 -12.92 -6.35
C PHE A 77 2.45 -13.62 -7.29
N TRP A 78 2.33 -13.16 -8.55
CA TRP A 78 1.39 -13.70 -9.51
C TRP A 78 1.69 -15.13 -9.96
N SER A 79 2.94 -15.60 -9.90
CA SER A 79 3.25 -17.00 -10.20
C SER A 79 2.57 -17.98 -9.24
N ARG A 80 2.19 -17.54 -8.03
CA ARG A 80 1.40 -18.35 -7.08
C ARG A 80 -0.09 -18.42 -7.43
N TRP A 81 -0.57 -17.51 -8.29
CA TRP A 81 -1.98 -17.38 -8.68
C TRP A 81 -2.22 -17.71 -10.16
N LYS A 82 -1.16 -18.01 -10.92
CA LYS A 82 -1.27 -18.68 -12.21
C LYS A 82 -1.45 -20.17 -11.95
N GLY A 83 -2.71 -20.60 -11.94
CA GLY A 83 -3.08 -22.00 -12.05
C GLY A 83 -2.67 -22.60 -13.39
#